data_AF-A0A0C2Z8M3-F1
#
_entry.id   AF-A0A0C2Z8M3-F1
#
_cell.length_a   1.000
_cell.length_b   1.000
_cell.length_c   1.000
_cell.angle_alpha   90.00
_cell.angle_beta   90.00
_cell.angle_gamma   90.00
#
_symmetry.space_group_name_H-M   'P 1'
#
loop_
_entity.id
_entity.type
_entity.pdbx_description
1 polymer ?
#
loop_
_entity_poly.entity_id
_entity_poly.type
_entity_poly.pdbx_seq_one_letter_code
_entity_poly.pdbx_strand_id
1 'polypeptide(L)' 'MSNNQIVSQTLSLPFVDRLYIVNQIIESFNPINPQIEPKWKEELKSRQKLLKLGKAQILSYQEFFDEN' A
#
# COMPACT_ATOMS: atom_id res chain seq x y z
N MET A 1 -15.22 -11.56 -21.59
CA MET A 1 -16.01 -10.32 -21.45
C MET A 1 -15.07 -9.16 -21.74
N SER A 2 -15.47 -8.16 -22.53
CA SER A 2 -14.61 -6.99 -22.77
C SER A 2 -14.68 -5.99 -21.61
N ASN A 3 -13.62 -5.19 -21.40
CA ASN A 3 -13.61 -4.15 -20.37
C ASN A 3 -14.81 -3.19 -20.51
N ASN A 4 -15.21 -2.87 -21.74
CA ASN A 4 -16.36 -2.01 -22.02
C ASN A 4 -17.69 -2.65 -21.54
N GLN A 5 -17.84 -3.97 -21.69
CA GLN A 5 -19.01 -4.70 -21.19
C GLN A 5 -19.05 -4.68 -19.66
N ILE A 6 -17.91 -4.90 -18.99
CA ILE A 6 -17.79 -4.89 -17.52
C ILE A 6 -18.15 -3.50 -16.95
N VAL A 7 -17.67 -2.43 -17.59
CA VAL A 7 -18.00 -1.05 -17.19
C VAL A 7 -19.49 -0.77 -17.38
N SER A 8 -20.06 -1.12 -18.53
CA SER A 8 -21.48 -0.90 -18.81
C SER A 8 -22.41 -1.62 -17.81
N GLN A 9 -22.06 -2.86 -17.43
CA GLN A 9 -22.81 -3.64 -16.45
C GLN A 9 -22.65 -3.06 -15.05
N THR A 10 -21.43 -2.68 -14.65
CA THR A 10 -21.18 -2.03 -13.35
C THR A 10 -21.97 -0.73 -13.21
N LEU A 11 -22.05 0.09 -14.26
CA LEU A 11 -22.81 1.34 -14.23
C LEU A 11 -24.32 1.13 -14.10
N SER A 12 -24.84 -0.01 -14.58
CA SER A 12 -26.27 -0.36 -14.47
C SER A 12 -26.71 -0.82 -13.07
N LEU A 13 -25.75 -1.09 -12.17
CA LEU A 13 -26.05 -1.51 -10.80
C LEU A 13 -26.59 -0.36 -9.94
N PRO A 14 -27.39 -0.67 -8.90
CA PRO A 14 -27.74 0.25 -7.83
C PRO A 14 -26.50 0.96 -7.25
N PHE A 15 -26.68 2.19 -6.77
CA PHE A 15 -25.59 3.02 -6.26
C PHE A 15 -24.76 2.33 -5.16
N VAL A 16 -25.42 1.61 -4.25
CA VAL A 16 -24.76 0.87 -3.16
C VAL A 16 -23.82 -0.22 -3.70
N ASP A 17 -24.26 -0.97 -4.71
CA ASP A 17 -23.45 -2.04 -5.31
C ASP A 17 -22.25 -1.47 -6.08
N ARG A 18 -22.41 -0.32 -6.72
CA ARG A 18 -21.29 0.40 -7.34
C ARG A 18 -20.25 0.84 -6.31
N LEU A 19 -20.68 1.36 -5.17
CA LEU A 19 -19.78 1.71 -4.06
C LEU A 19 -19.05 0.47 -3.53
N TYR A 20 -19.75 -0.65 -3.39
CA TYR A 20 -19.16 -1.91 -2.96
C TYR A 20 -18.02 -2.35 -3.90
N ILE A 21 -18.25 -2.32 -5.22
CA ILE A 21 -17.24 -2.67 -6.22
C ILE A 21 -16.02 -1.74 -6.15
N VAL A 22 -16.24 -0.42 -6.01
CA VAL A 22 -15.15 0.56 -5.85
C VAL A 22 -14.34 0.24 -4.59
N ASN A 23 -15.01 -0.08 -3.47
CA ASN A 23 -14.32 -0.44 -2.24
C ASN A 23 -13.48 -1.72 -2.40
N GLN A 24 -14.01 -2.75 -3.07
CA GLN A 24 -13.25 -3.97 -3.36
C GLN A 24 -12.02 -3.71 -4.24
N ILE A 25 -12.13 -2.82 -5.23
CA ILE A 25 -10.98 -2.41 -6.06
C ILE A 25 -9.93 -1.70 -5.21
N ILE A 26 -10.34 -0.76 -4.35
CA ILE A 26 -9.42 -0.04 -3.45
C ILE A 26 -8.71 -1.01 -2.50
N GLU A 27 -9.46 -1.95 -1.90
CA GLU A 27 -8.90 -3.00 -1.04
C GLU A 27 -7.93 -3.92 -1.80
N SER A 28 -8.15 -4.15 -3.10
CA SER A 28 -7.24 -4.95 -3.92
C SER A 28 -5.89 -4.28 -4.18
N PHE A 29 -5.84 -2.94 -4.22
CA PHE A 29 -4.59 -2.19 -4.39
C PHE A 29 -3.73 -2.19 -3.13
N ASN A 30 -4.34 -2.33 -1.96
CA ASN A 30 -3.63 -2.38 -0.69
C ASN A 30 -4.26 -3.45 0.22
N PRO A 31 -4.04 -4.75 -0.08
CA PRO A 31 -4.61 -5.81 0.71
C PRO A 31 -4.12 -5.70 2.14
N ILE A 32 -5.04 -5.63 3.10
CA ILE A 32 -4.70 -5.63 4.52
C ILE A 32 -3.97 -6.94 4.81
N ASN A 33 -2.65 -6.86 4.99
CA ASN A 33 -1.85 -7.99 5.41
C ASN A 33 -1.70 -7.91 6.94
N PRO A 34 -2.51 -8.64 7.73
CA PRO A 34 -2.44 -8.56 9.20
C PRO A 34 -1.08 -8.98 9.76
N GLN A 35 -0.25 -9.69 8.98
CA GLN A 35 1.09 -10.10 9.35
C GLN A 35 2.15 -9.03 9.09
N ILE A 36 1.81 -7.93 8.39
CA ILE A 36 2.77 -6.86 8.09
C ILE A 36 2.97 -5.90 9.26
N GLU A 37 1.92 -5.67 10.06
CA GLU A 37 1.95 -4.74 11.18
C GLU A 37 2.97 -5.15 12.27
N PRO A 38 3.02 -6.44 12.71
CA PRO A 38 4.06 -6.88 13.63
C PRO A 38 5.48 -6.72 13.06
N LYS A 39 5.66 -6.97 11.76
CA LYS A 39 6.96 -6.84 11.08
C LYS A 39 7.43 -5.39 11.03
N TRP A 40 6.54 -4.45 10.74
CA TRP A 40 6.84 -3.01 10.80
C TRP A 40 7.26 -2.58 12.21
N LYS A 41 6.57 -3.08 13.23
CA LYS A 41 6.93 -2.80 14.63
C LYS A 41 8.32 -3.34 15.00
N GLU A 42 8.68 -4.52 14.51
CA GLU A 42 10.02 -5.10 14.72
C GLU A 42 11.10 -4.31 13.99
N GLU A 43 10.85 -3.95 12.73
CA GLU A 43 11.76 -3.13 11.92
C GLU A 43 12.03 -1.77 12.59
N LEU A 44 10.98 -1.08 13.06
CA LEU A 44 11.11 0.19 13.78
C LEU A 44 11.98 0.06 15.04
N LYS A 45 11.78 -1.01 15.83
CA LYS A 45 12.61 -1.28 17.02
C LYS A 45 14.07 -1.52 16.63
N SER A 46 14.30 -2.30 15.57
CA SER A 46 15.64 -2.58 15.04
C SER A 46 16.34 -1.30 14.61
N ARG A 47 15.68 -0.46 13.80
CA ARG A 47 16.20 0.82 13.34
C ARG A 47 16.50 1.79 14.47
N GLN A 48 15.60 1.88 15.46
CA GLN A 48 15.82 2.74 16.62
C GLN A 48 17.06 2.30 17.41
N LYS A 49 17.29 1.00 17.55
CA LYS A 49 18.50 0.47 18.20
C LYS A 49 19.76 0.83 17.41
N LEU A 50 19.74 0.67 16.10
CA LEU A 50 20.88 1.03 15.23
C LEU A 50 21.20 2.53 15.30
N LEU A 51 20.18 3.39 15.31
CA LEU A 51 20.33 4.84 15.46
C LEU A 51 21.01 5.19 16.79
N LYS A 52 20.55 4.61 17.90
CA LYS A 52 21.15 4.83 19.23
C LYS A 52 22.61 4.39 19.30
N LEU A 53 22.99 3.37 18.52
CA LEU A 53 24.36 2.85 18.47
C LEU A 53 25.24 3.59 17.44
N GLY A 54 24.70 4.57 16.69
CA GLY A 54 25.41 5.24 15.60
C GLY A 54 25.72 4.32 14.41
N LYS A 55 25.03 3.19 14.30
CA LYS A 55 25.23 2.16 13.26
C LYS A 55 24.11 2.14 12.22
N ALA A 56 23.17 3.08 12.29
CA ALA A 56 22.10 3.18 11.30
C ALA A 56 22.68 3.71 9.99
N GLN A 57 22.46 2.96 8.91
CA GLN A 57 22.67 3.48 7.57
C GLN A 57 21.58 4.50 7.28
N ILE A 58 22.00 5.73 7.00
CA ILE A 58 21.11 6.83 6.61
C ILE A 58 21.39 7.10 5.14
N LEU A 59 20.33 7.12 4.34
CA LEU A 59 20.38 7.53 2.95
C LEU A 59 19.88 8.97 2.89
N SER A 60 20.61 9.81 2.17
CA SER A 60 20.15 11.14 1.78
C SER A 60 19.01 11.03 0.75
N TYR A 61 18.28 12.13 0.52
CA TYR A 61 17.20 12.11 -0.47
C TYR A 61 17.75 11.92 -1.89
N GLN A 62 18.93 12.50 -2.18
CA GLN A 62 19.58 12.36 -3.48
C GLN A 62 19.94 10.90 -3.78
N GLU A 63 20.50 10.18 -2.80
CA GLU A 63 20.82 8.75 -2.93
C GLU A 63 19.57 7.86 -3.04
N PHE A 64 18.41 8.31 -2.54
CA PHE A 64 17.18 7.54 -2.59
C PHE A 64 16.45 7.69 -3.93
N PHE A 65 16.45 8.88 -4.52
CA PHE A 65 15.72 9.18 -5.76
C PHE A 65 16.57 9.03 -7.03
N ASP A 66 17.85 8.65 -6.90
CA ASP A 66 18.82 8.61 -8.01
C ASP A 66 18.86 9.93 -8.82
N GLU A 67 18.54 11.05 -8.16
CA GLU A 67 18.61 12.39 -8.75
C GLU A 67 20.07 12.87 -8.66
N ASN A 68 20.81 12.78 -9.77
CA ASN A 68 22.10 13.44 -9.96
C ASN A 68 21.93 14.95 -10.18
#